data_AF-A0A924BYI8-F1
#
_entry.id   AF-A0A924BYI8-F1
#
_cell.length_a   1.000
_cell.length_b   1.000
_cell.length_c   1.000
_cell.angle_alpha   90.00
_cell.angle_beta   90.00
_cell.angle_gamma   90.00
#
_symmetry.space_group_name_H-M   'P 1'
#
loop_
_entity.id
_entity.type
_entity.pdbx_description
1 polymer ?
#
loop_
_entity_poly.entity_id
_entity_poly.type
_entity_poly.pdbx_seq_one_letter_code
_entity_poly.pdbx_strand_id
1 'polypeptide(L)'
;MKKIICFLFIVHLVSCSSNKKLVVAEPLFKIIKRNEGQGGSFKFYETITENNEFSMLVNDPDLKEILQPNDIKTANYALINLGIKPDSGYTIKVFLESETTDKIVLKIIEVLPTLANSEPSSPLFIIKVNSKKNLELL
;
A
#
# COMPACT_ATOMS: atom_id res chain seq x y z
N MET A 1 -4.40 -45.10 54.29
CA MET A 1 -4.36 -43.67 54.67
C MET A 1 -2.94 -43.21 54.36
N LYS A 2 -2.64 -42.46 53.30
CA LYS A 2 -2.87 -41.02 53.17
C LYS A 2 -2.67 -40.67 51.69
N LYS A 3 -3.76 -40.74 50.92
CA LYS A 3 -3.89 -39.99 49.64
C LYS A 3 -3.82 -38.49 50.02
N ILE A 4 -3.54 -37.59 49.07
CA ILE A 4 -3.56 -36.10 49.21
C ILE A 4 -2.18 -35.41 49.31
N ILE A 5 -1.18 -35.73 48.48
CA ILE A 5 -0.05 -34.77 48.24
C ILE A 5 0.28 -34.54 46.75
N CYS A 6 -0.10 -35.43 45.82
CA CYS A 6 0.22 -35.24 44.40
C CYS A 6 -0.64 -34.23 43.62
N PHE A 7 -1.56 -33.50 44.27
CA PHE A 7 -2.55 -32.68 43.54
C PHE A 7 -2.18 -31.21 43.32
N LEU A 8 -1.03 -30.73 43.82
CA LEU A 8 -0.73 -29.29 43.83
C LEU A 8 0.20 -28.78 42.71
N PHE A 9 0.58 -29.61 41.73
CA PHE A 9 1.56 -29.22 40.70
C PHE A 9 1.05 -29.18 39.26
N ILE A 10 -0.26 -29.34 39.03
CA ILE A 10 -0.83 -29.41 37.66
C ILE A 10 -1.51 -28.10 37.22
N VAL A 11 -1.68 -27.11 38.10
CA VAL A 11 -2.50 -25.91 37.81
C VAL A 11 -1.72 -24.73 37.19
N HIS A 12 -0.47 -24.92 36.73
CA HIS A 12 0.34 -23.83 36.17
C HIS A 12 0.61 -23.86 34.66
N LEU A 13 -0.03 -24.76 33.90
CA LEU A 13 0.25 -24.89 32.46
C LEU A 13 -0.89 -24.48 31.51
N VAL A 14 -1.96 -23.85 32.00
CA VAL A 14 -3.07 -23.41 31.14
C VAL A 14 -3.32 -21.91 31.25
N SER A 15 -2.31 -21.12 30.93
CA SER A 15 -2.55 -19.74 30.46
C SER A 15 -1.48 -19.32 29.45
N CYS A 16 -1.29 -20.15 28.42
CA CYS A 16 -0.76 -19.65 27.16
C CYS A 16 -1.95 -19.13 26.36
N SER A 17 -2.48 -17.96 26.77
CA SER A 17 -3.39 -17.19 25.92
C SER A 17 -2.56 -16.62 24.77
N SER A 18 -2.32 -17.47 23.77
CA SER A 18 -1.81 -17.03 22.47
C SER A 18 -2.95 -16.24 21.84
N ASN A 19 -2.96 -14.93 22.12
CA ASN A 19 -3.65 -13.96 21.29
C ASN A 19 -2.96 -13.98 19.92
N LYS A 20 -3.24 -15.00 19.11
CA LYS A 20 -2.99 -14.91 17.68
C LYS A 20 -3.85 -13.75 17.22
N LYS A 21 -3.24 -12.57 17.08
CA LYS A 21 -3.84 -11.49 16.32
C LYS A 21 -4.34 -12.14 15.05
N LEU A 22 -5.63 -12.08 14.80
CA LEU A 22 -6.20 -12.40 13.50
C LEU A 22 -5.41 -11.54 12.51
N VAL A 23 -4.45 -12.16 11.83
CA VAL A 23 -3.72 -11.53 10.74
C VAL A 23 -4.73 -11.48 9.62
N VAL A 24 -5.51 -10.40 9.61
CA VAL A 24 -6.30 -10.02 8.45
C VAL A 24 -5.27 -9.91 7.32
N ALA A 25 -5.41 -10.74 6.30
CA ALA A 25 -4.52 -10.70 5.15
C ALA A 25 -4.57 -9.29 4.56
N GLU A 26 -3.42 -8.65 4.42
CA GLU A 26 -3.37 -7.34 3.76
C GLU A 26 -3.83 -7.49 2.30
N PRO A 27 -4.53 -6.48 1.74
CA PRO A 27 -4.88 -6.50 0.33
C PRO A 27 -3.62 -6.54 -0.54
N LEU A 28 -3.72 -7.15 -1.74
CA LEU A 28 -2.61 -7.26 -2.69
C LEU A 28 -2.03 -5.88 -3.05
N PHE A 29 -2.89 -4.88 -3.22
CA PHE A 29 -2.47 -3.51 -3.47
C PHE A 29 -3.39 -2.50 -2.78
N LYS A 30 -2.85 -1.31 -2.50
CA LYS A 30 -3.60 -0.17 -1.94
C LYS A 30 -3.01 1.16 -2.40
N ILE A 31 -3.87 2.16 -2.59
CA ILE A 31 -3.43 3.55 -2.74
C ILE A 31 -3.05 4.05 -1.35
N ILE A 32 -1.77 4.41 -1.15
CA ILE A 32 -1.24 4.88 0.14
C ILE A 32 -1.09 6.40 0.21
N LYS A 33 -1.07 7.09 -0.93
CA LYS A 33 -1.11 8.55 -1.00
C LYS A 33 -1.97 8.99 -2.16
N ARG A 34 -2.74 10.06 -1.91
CA ARG A 34 -3.49 10.83 -2.90
C ARG A 34 -3.20 12.30 -2.61
N ASN A 35 -2.73 13.03 -3.61
CA ASN A 35 -2.51 14.46 -3.51
C ASN A 35 -3.00 15.14 -4.79
N GLU A 36 -3.62 16.32 -4.67
CA GLU A 36 -4.19 17.03 -5.82
C GLU A 36 -3.28 18.11 -6.42
N GLY A 37 -2.16 18.48 -5.78
CA GLY A 37 -1.32 19.60 -6.23
C GLY A 37 0.19 19.36 -6.25
N GLN A 38 0.64 18.15 -5.92
CA GLN A 38 2.06 17.76 -5.91
C GLN A 38 2.47 16.96 -7.15
N GLY A 39 1.58 16.78 -8.13
CA GLY A 39 1.91 16.17 -9.41
C GLY A 39 2.69 17.11 -10.33
N GLY A 40 3.39 16.53 -11.30
CA GLY A 40 4.10 17.25 -12.37
C GLY A 40 3.18 17.60 -13.55
N SER A 41 3.71 18.36 -14.51
CA SER A 41 2.91 18.92 -15.61
C SER A 41 2.34 17.91 -16.61
N PHE A 42 3.01 16.76 -16.79
CA PHE A 42 2.63 15.74 -17.79
C PHE A 42 2.27 14.41 -17.13
N LYS A 43 1.40 13.64 -17.79
CA LYS A 43 0.95 12.33 -17.32
C LYS A 43 2.07 11.30 -17.47
N PHE A 44 2.35 10.55 -16.40
CA PHE A 44 3.27 9.41 -16.44
C PHE A 44 2.97 8.42 -15.31
N TYR A 45 3.31 7.15 -15.54
CA TYR A 45 3.24 6.07 -14.57
C TYR A 45 4.63 5.46 -14.42
N GLU A 46 5.06 5.26 -13.19
CA GLU A 46 6.40 4.78 -12.89
C GLU A 46 6.35 3.74 -11.76
N THR A 47 7.12 2.66 -11.91
CA THR A 47 7.37 1.73 -10.82
C THR A 47 8.67 2.13 -10.14
N ILE A 48 8.63 2.27 -8.82
CA ILE A 48 9.80 2.61 -8.01
C ILE A 48 10.58 1.33 -7.74
N THR A 49 11.69 1.15 -8.46
CA THR A 49 12.56 -0.03 -8.34
C THR A 49 13.84 0.27 -7.58
N GLU A 50 14.27 1.53 -7.53
CA GLU A 50 15.54 1.92 -6.93
C GLU A 50 15.41 2.37 -5.47
N ASN A 51 16.41 2.02 -4.65
CA ASN A 51 16.41 2.35 -3.21
C ASN A 51 16.46 3.86 -2.94
N ASN A 52 17.15 4.62 -3.79
CA ASN A 52 17.24 6.08 -3.67
C ASN A 52 15.88 6.73 -3.93
N GLU A 53 15.14 6.32 -4.95
CA GLU A 53 13.78 6.78 -5.23
C GLU A 53 12.82 6.39 -4.10
N PHE A 54 12.90 5.16 -3.61
CA PHE A 54 12.11 4.73 -2.45
C PHE A 54 12.43 5.53 -1.19
N SER A 55 13.68 5.93 -0.98
CA SER A 55 14.05 6.79 0.15
C SER A 55 13.35 8.15 0.09
N MET A 56 13.03 8.66 -1.10
CA MET A 56 12.22 9.88 -1.24
C MET A 56 10.80 9.67 -0.72
N LEU A 57 10.19 8.50 -0.97
CA LEU A 57 8.87 8.15 -0.42
C LEU A 57 8.89 7.99 1.10
N VAL A 58 9.94 7.38 1.65
CA VAL A 58 10.07 7.20 3.11
C VAL A 58 10.25 8.54 3.84
N ASN A 59 10.92 9.50 3.20
CA ASN A 59 11.15 10.83 3.76
C ASN A 59 9.96 11.80 3.55
N ASP A 60 8.97 11.42 2.75
CA ASP A 60 7.77 12.21 2.52
C ASP A 60 6.95 12.31 3.82
N PRO A 61 6.58 13.52 4.29
CA PRO A 61 5.87 13.70 5.55
C PRO A 61 4.55 12.94 5.65
N ASP A 62 3.86 12.72 4.53
CA ASP A 62 2.57 12.01 4.49
C ASP A 62 2.75 10.48 4.53
N LEU A 63 3.95 9.99 4.21
CA LEU A 63 4.22 8.56 4.05
C LEU A 63 5.17 7.99 5.10
N LYS A 64 5.97 8.82 5.77
CA LYS A 64 6.98 8.38 6.76
C LYS A 64 6.42 7.55 7.92
N GLU A 65 5.14 7.73 8.26
CA GLU A 65 4.47 6.96 9.32
C GLU A 65 3.86 5.64 8.81
N ILE A 66 3.72 5.51 7.49
CA ILE A 66 3.11 4.36 6.82
C ILE A 66 4.17 3.42 6.24
N LEU A 67 5.30 3.98 5.80
CA LEU A 67 6.40 3.27 5.15
C LEU A 67 7.55 3.05 6.10
N GLN A 68 8.13 1.87 6.03
CA GLN A 68 9.41 1.55 6.66
C GLN A 68 10.50 1.44 5.59
N PRO A 69 11.77 1.80 5.91
CA PRO A 69 12.87 1.72 4.96
C PRO A 69 13.07 0.34 4.31
N ASN A 70 12.68 -0.73 4.99
CA ASN A 70 12.81 -2.09 4.50
C ASN A 70 11.63 -2.58 3.66
N ASP A 71 10.55 -1.82 3.51
CA ASP A 71 9.36 -2.30 2.81
C ASP A 71 9.61 -2.54 1.31
N ILE A 72 10.55 -1.82 0.69
CA ILE A 72 10.97 -2.05 -0.71
C ILE A 72 11.48 -3.48 -0.96
N LYS A 73 11.88 -4.21 0.09
CA LYS A 73 12.34 -5.60 -0.01
C LYS A 73 11.19 -6.59 -0.17
N THR A 74 9.98 -6.23 0.21
CA THR A 74 8.81 -7.13 0.22
C THR A 74 7.65 -6.61 -0.63
N ALA A 75 7.67 -5.33 -0.99
CA ALA A 75 6.64 -4.67 -1.78
C ALA A 75 7.24 -3.93 -2.99
N ASN A 76 6.37 -3.67 -3.97
CA ASN A 76 6.61 -2.74 -5.06
C ASN A 76 5.75 -1.50 -4.88
N TYR A 77 6.20 -0.39 -5.45
CA TYR A 77 5.52 0.89 -5.37
C TYR A 77 5.37 1.48 -6.76
N ALA A 78 4.22 2.08 -7.03
CA ALA A 78 3.97 2.80 -8.27
C ALA A 78 3.56 4.23 -8.01
N LEU A 79 4.17 5.16 -8.74
CA LEU A 79 3.84 6.57 -8.77
C LEU A 79 3.02 6.86 -10.02
N ILE A 80 1.84 7.43 -9.81
CA ILE A 80 0.87 7.75 -10.85
C ILE A 80 0.68 9.26 -10.86
N ASN A 81 1.23 9.95 -11.87
CA ASN A 81 0.98 11.37 -12.09
C ASN A 81 -0.02 11.53 -13.23
N LEU A 82 -1.11 12.27 -13.00
CA LEU A 82 -2.13 12.49 -14.03
C LEU A 82 -1.84 13.70 -14.93
N GLY A 83 -0.79 14.47 -14.64
CA GLY A 83 -0.53 15.74 -15.29
C GLY A 83 -1.48 16.84 -14.80
N ILE A 84 -1.36 18.04 -15.38
CA ILE A 84 -2.28 19.14 -15.07
C ILE A 84 -3.69 18.81 -15.57
N LYS A 85 -4.67 19.05 -14.70
CA LYS A 85 -6.10 18.92 -14.96
C LYS A 85 -6.78 20.28 -14.84
N PRO A 86 -7.84 20.52 -15.62
CA PRO A 86 -8.54 21.81 -15.63
C PRO A 86 -9.30 22.09 -14.32
N ASP A 87 -9.68 21.03 -13.61
CA ASP A 87 -10.48 21.08 -12.38
C ASP A 87 -9.86 20.14 -11.32
N SER A 88 -10.31 20.25 -10.06
CA SER A 88 -9.93 19.35 -8.97
C SER A 88 -10.88 18.15 -8.83
N GLY A 89 -10.50 17.16 -8.02
CA GLY A 89 -11.29 15.95 -7.78
C GLY A 89 -11.09 14.81 -8.79
N TYR A 90 -10.13 14.94 -9.73
CA TYR A 90 -9.70 13.82 -10.56
C TYR A 90 -9.12 12.71 -9.69
N THR A 91 -9.48 11.47 -10.01
CA THR A 91 -9.03 10.31 -9.25
C THR A 91 -8.65 9.12 -10.13
N ILE A 92 -8.24 8.02 -9.52
CA ILE A 92 -7.95 6.77 -10.21
C ILE A 92 -8.72 5.61 -9.60
N LYS A 93 -9.06 4.64 -10.44
CA LYS A 93 -9.41 3.27 -10.04
C LYS A 93 -8.28 2.34 -10.44
N VAL A 94 -7.95 1.42 -9.56
CA VAL A 94 -6.89 0.43 -9.75
C VAL A 94 -7.55 -0.94 -9.76
N PHE A 95 -7.32 -1.71 -10.82
CA PHE A 95 -7.84 -3.07 -10.97
C PHE A 95 -6.68 -4.05 -11.13
N LEU A 96 -6.84 -5.26 -10.57
CA LEU A 96 -5.99 -6.38 -10.94
C LEU A 96 -6.45 -6.89 -12.30
N GLU A 97 -5.64 -6.69 -13.34
CA GLU A 97 -5.92 -7.25 -14.66
C GLU A 97 -5.52 -8.72 -14.71
N SER A 98 -4.34 -9.06 -14.19
CA SER A 98 -3.88 -10.44 -14.03
C SER A 98 -2.78 -10.57 -12.99
N GLU A 99 -2.66 -11.77 -12.41
CA GLU A 99 -1.55 -12.18 -11.56
C GLU A 99 -1.02 -13.54 -12.04
N THR A 100 0.27 -13.58 -12.37
CA THR A 100 0.99 -14.81 -12.73
C THR A 100 2.00 -15.16 -11.62
N THR A 101 2.78 -16.22 -11.82
CA THR A 101 3.85 -16.58 -10.88
C THR A 101 4.93 -15.49 -10.78
N ASP A 102 5.21 -14.81 -11.88
CA ASP A 102 6.32 -13.87 -12.06
C ASP A 102 5.89 -12.39 -12.11
N LYS A 103 4.61 -12.11 -12.38
CA LYS A 103 4.14 -10.77 -12.71
C LYS A 103 2.78 -10.43 -12.08
N ILE A 104 2.59 -9.15 -11.78
CA ILE A 104 1.31 -8.53 -11.44
C ILE A 104 1.05 -7.43 -12.45
N VAL A 105 -0.14 -7.44 -13.07
CA VAL A 105 -0.58 -6.42 -14.02
C VAL A 105 -1.71 -5.63 -13.38
N LEU A 106 -1.49 -4.33 -13.15
CA LEU A 106 -2.50 -3.42 -12.64
C LEU A 106 -2.98 -2.50 -13.75
N LYS A 107 -4.29 -2.37 -13.89
CA LYS A 107 -4.93 -1.42 -14.80
C LYS A 107 -5.33 -0.16 -14.04
N ILE A 108 -4.89 0.98 -14.53
CA ILE A 108 -5.11 2.30 -13.93
C ILE A 108 -6.09 3.08 -14.80
N ILE A 109 -7.30 3.30 -14.27
CA ILE A 109 -8.34 4.07 -14.96
C ILE A 109 -8.47 5.42 -14.29
N GLU A 110 -8.23 6.50 -15.04
CA GLU A 110 -8.53 7.86 -14.62
C GLU A 110 -10.05 8.05 -14.51
N VAL A 111 -10.49 8.70 -13.43
CA VAL A 111 -11.89 8.97 -13.14
C VAL A 111 -12.08 10.48 -13.00
N LEU A 112 -13.02 11.00 -13.78
CA LEU A 112 -13.39 12.41 -13.75
C LEU A 112 -14.13 12.76 -12.45
N PRO A 113 -13.98 14.00 -11.95
CA PRO A 113 -14.74 14.47 -10.80
C PRO A 113 -16.24 14.45 -11.09
N THR A 114 -17.05 14.04 -10.11
CA THR A 114 -18.53 14.11 -10.21
C THR A 114 -19.05 15.51 -9.97
N LEU A 115 -18.30 16.32 -9.21
CA LEU A 115 -18.52 17.74 -8.98
C LEU A 115 -17.18 18.42 -9.24
N ALA A 116 -17.07 19.12 -10.36
CA ALA A 116 -15.85 19.82 -10.71
C ALA A 116 -15.81 21.16 -9.98
N ASN A 117 -14.75 21.39 -9.20
CA ASN A 117 -14.40 22.73 -8.76
C ASN A 117 -13.40 23.27 -9.79
N SER A 118 -13.63 24.48 -10.32
CA SER A 118 -12.84 25.10 -11.40
C SER A 118 -11.42 25.52 -11.00
N GLU A 119 -10.82 24.82 -10.05
CA GLU A 119 -9.43 24.99 -9.62
C GLU A 119 -8.55 23.94 -10.32
N PRO A 120 -7.57 24.37 -11.14
CA PRO A 120 -6.65 23.44 -11.76
C PRO A 120 -5.89 22.61 -10.73
N SER A 121 -5.67 21.33 -11.04
CA SER A 121 -5.01 20.38 -10.15
C SER A 121 -3.89 19.62 -10.87
N SER A 122 -2.93 19.09 -10.12
CA SER A 122 -1.93 18.13 -10.61
C SER A 122 -1.95 16.87 -9.73
N PRO A 123 -2.87 15.92 -10.00
CA PRO A 123 -3.06 14.78 -9.14
C PRO A 123 -1.90 13.78 -9.17
N LEU A 124 -1.46 13.37 -7.99
CA LEU A 124 -0.41 12.38 -7.75
C LEU A 124 -0.94 11.27 -6.82
N PHE A 125 -0.68 10.02 -7.19
CA PHE A 125 -1.03 8.85 -6.37
C PHE A 125 0.18 7.95 -6.18
N ILE A 126 0.29 7.35 -5.00
CA ILE A 126 1.25 6.28 -4.72
C ILE A 126 0.48 5.01 -4.40
N ILE A 127 0.79 3.93 -5.11
CA ILE A 127 0.21 2.60 -4.93
C ILE A 127 1.28 1.72 -4.28
N LYS A 128 0.95 1.04 -3.19
CA LYS A 128 1.73 -0.07 -2.63
C LYS A 128 1.18 -1.38 -3.18
N VAL A 129 2.04 -2.25 -3.68
CA VAL A 129 1.73 -3.63 -4.06
C VAL A 129 2.52 -4.56 -3.14
N ASN A 130 1.82 -5.36 -2.35
CA ASN A 130 2.37 -6.29 -1.35
C ASN A 130 2.96 -7.55 -2.00
N SER A 131 3.89 -7.36 -2.95
CA SER A 131 4.59 -8.41 -3.69
C SER A 131 5.85 -7.86 -4.35
N LYS A 132 6.84 -8.73 -4.58
CA LYS A 132 8.05 -8.44 -5.40
C LYS A 132 8.00 -9.01 -6.81
N LYS A 133 6.88 -9.63 -7.22
CA LYS A 133 6.65 -9.98 -8.64
C LYS A 133 6.82 -8.74 -9.51
N ASN A 134 7.27 -8.91 -10.76
CA ASN A 134 7.38 -7.79 -11.69
C ASN A 134 6.04 -7.05 -11.76
N LEU A 135 6.08 -5.72 -11.67
CA LEU A 135 4.88 -4.88 -11.70
C LEU A 135 4.77 -4.22 -13.07
N GLU A 136 3.63 -4.42 -13.72
CA GLU A 136 3.27 -3.78 -14.98
C GLU A 136 2.03 -2.91 -14.77
N LEU A 137 2.04 -1.71 -15.34
CA LEU A 137 0.98 -0.72 -15.23
C LEU A 137 0.38 -0.48 -16.62
N LEU A 138 -0.94 -0.63 -16.75
CA LEU A 138 -1.72 -0.43 -17.97
C LEU A 138 -2.66 0.77 -17.85
#